data_AF-H4FEI8-F1
#
_entry.id   AF-H4FEI8-F1
#
_cell.length_a   1.000
_cell.length_b   1.000
_cell.length_c   1.000
_cell.angle_alpha   90.00
_cell.angle_beta   90.00
_cell.angle_gamma   90.00
#
_symmetry.space_group_name_H-M   'P 1'
#
loop_
_entity.id
_entity.type
_entity.pdbx_description
1 polymer ?
#
loop_
_entity_poly.entity_id
_entity_poly.type
_entity_poly.pdbx_seq_one_letter_code
_entity_poly.pdbx_strand_id
1 'polypeptide(L)'
;MERSGEGRAIQLAAEGSQAYSAAMESDSPNSPKRSLTETIFVIFLRVVAIACLWFGLQYWSMLVGYSHAGLGRFDLLSLPWRVAAAGLAVVFPVAALGLWLGGAWGPVIWALAAGGQILMFGLWTQIFGHNPLAIVLHSVVALVYLAFRLALWLESRHKQESVTVDLL
;
A
#
# COMPACT_ATOMS: atom_id res chain seq x y z
N MET A 1 -66.39 -2.04 23.83
CA MET A 1 -65.30 -1.34 24.55
C MET A 1 -63.91 -1.85 24.14
N GLU A 2 -63.78 -3.13 23.77
CA GLU A 2 -62.52 -3.79 23.38
C GLU A 2 -61.80 -3.21 22.14
N ARG A 3 -62.53 -2.86 21.07
CA ARG A 3 -61.96 -2.31 19.82
C ARG A 3 -61.19 -0.99 19.97
N SER A 4 -61.45 -0.23 21.04
CA SER A 4 -60.75 1.03 21.32
C SER A 4 -59.35 0.79 21.90
N GLY A 5 -59.11 -0.38 22.52
CA GLY A 5 -57.82 -0.74 23.10
C GLY A 5 -56.83 -1.22 22.03
N GLU A 6 -57.31 -2.00 21.06
CA GLU A 6 -56.47 -2.54 19.97
C GLU A 6 -55.88 -1.45 19.09
N GLY A 7 -56.67 -0.44 18.71
CA GLY A 7 -56.19 0.68 17.91
C GLY A 7 -55.09 1.49 18.62
N ARG A 8 -55.19 1.61 19.95
CA ARG A 8 -54.21 2.33 20.77
C ARG A 8 -52.92 1.53 20.93
N ALA A 9 -53.00 0.20 21.01
CA ALA A 9 -51.82 -0.67 21.05
C ALA A 9 -51.03 -0.64 19.73
N ILE A 10 -51.72 -0.63 18.59
CA ILE A 10 -51.09 -0.54 17.26
C ILE A 10 -50.38 0.81 17.10
N GLN A 11 -50.98 1.90 17.57
CA GLN A 11 -50.39 3.23 17.49
C GLN A 11 -49.12 3.36 18.35
N LEU A 12 -49.13 2.82 19.57
CA LEU A 12 -47.96 2.81 20.45
C LEU A 12 -46.81 1.95 19.88
N ALA A 13 -47.13 0.82 19.23
CA ALA A 13 -46.14 -0.02 18.56
C ALA A 13 -45.51 0.70 17.34
N ALA A 14 -46.31 1.44 16.58
CA ALA A 14 -45.83 2.24 15.45
C ALA A 14 -44.93 3.40 15.91
N GLU A 15 -45.30 4.10 16.98
CA GLU A 15 -44.49 5.16 17.58
C GLU A 15 -43.16 4.62 18.13
N GLY A 16 -43.19 3.46 18.81
CA GLY A 16 -41.98 2.79 19.28
C GLY A 16 -41.05 2.35 18.14
N SER A 17 -41.60 1.83 17.04
CA SER A 17 -40.83 1.44 15.85
C SER A 17 -40.20 2.63 15.13
N GLN A 18 -40.92 3.77 15.06
CA GLN A 18 -40.38 5.01 14.50
C GLN A 18 -39.30 5.62 15.39
N ALA A 19 -39.50 5.64 16.71
CA ALA A 19 -38.50 6.11 17.66
C ALA A 19 -37.24 5.22 17.61
N TYR A 20 -37.41 3.92 17.51
CA TYR A 20 -36.30 2.96 17.34
C TYR A 20 -35.55 3.18 16.01
N SER A 21 -36.27 3.38 14.90
CA SER A 21 -35.66 3.63 13.59
C SER A 21 -34.93 4.97 13.53
N ALA A 22 -35.50 6.02 14.14
CA ALA A 22 -34.86 7.33 14.25
C ALA A 22 -33.60 7.28 15.13
N ALA A 23 -33.62 6.51 16.22
CA ALA A 23 -32.44 6.27 17.05
C ALA A 23 -31.36 5.48 16.30
N MET A 24 -31.72 4.42 15.57
CA MET A 24 -30.79 3.64 14.74
C MET A 24 -30.19 4.46 13.58
N GLU A 25 -30.97 5.35 12.95
CA GLU A 25 -30.46 6.23 11.89
C GLU A 25 -29.46 7.26 12.42
N SER A 26 -29.66 7.73 13.66
CA SER A 26 -28.71 8.64 14.34
C SER A 26 -27.40 7.98 14.77
N ASP A 27 -27.39 6.64 14.84
CA ASP A 27 -26.22 5.83 15.16
C ASP A 27 -25.49 5.32 13.91
N SER A 28 -25.80 5.88 12.72
CA SER A 28 -24.91 5.76 11.57
C SER A 28 -23.55 6.31 12.00
N PRO A 29 -22.52 5.46 12.18
CA PRO A 29 -21.22 5.93 12.59
C PRO A 29 -20.77 6.88 11.48
N ASN A 30 -20.61 8.16 11.81
CA ASN A 30 -19.91 9.12 10.98
C ASN A 30 -18.60 8.45 10.57
N SER A 31 -18.57 7.87 9.37
CA SER A 31 -17.42 7.11 8.90
C SER A 31 -16.25 8.07 8.98
N PRO A 32 -15.25 7.82 9.85
CA PRO A 32 -14.22 8.79 10.11
C PRO A 32 -13.61 9.15 8.76
N LYS A 33 -13.80 10.42 8.34
CA LYS A 33 -13.28 10.91 7.06
C LYS A 33 -11.80 10.55 7.06
N ARG A 34 -11.39 9.70 6.10
CA ARG A 34 -9.99 9.30 5.95
C ARG A 34 -9.12 10.55 6.06
N SER A 35 -8.10 10.50 6.91
CA SER A 35 -7.18 11.62 7.06
C SER A 35 -6.57 11.95 5.70
N LEU A 36 -6.30 13.23 5.45
CA LEU A 36 -5.59 13.68 4.24
C LEU A 36 -4.27 12.90 4.10
N THR A 37 -3.57 12.70 5.22
CA THR A 37 -2.33 11.93 5.31
C THR A 37 -2.51 10.50 4.82
N GLU A 38 -3.59 9.83 5.23
CA GLU A 38 -3.91 8.46 4.81
C GLU A 38 -4.19 8.39 3.31
N THR A 39 -4.95 9.35 2.77
CA THR A 39 -5.28 9.41 1.34
C THR A 39 -4.02 9.62 0.50
N ILE A 40 -3.17 10.57 0.88
CA ILE A 40 -1.90 10.83 0.18
C ILE A 40 -0.98 9.62 0.29
N PHE A 41 -0.91 8.96 1.45
CA PHE A 41 -0.12 7.76 1.64
C PHE A 41 -0.57 6.63 0.70
N VAL A 42 -1.88 6.40 0.55
CA VAL A 42 -2.39 5.40 -0.39
C VAL A 42 -2.00 5.74 -1.83
N ILE A 43 -2.15 7.01 -2.25
CA ILE A 43 -1.75 7.46 -3.59
C ILE A 43 -0.25 7.22 -3.80
N PHE A 44 0.59 7.57 -2.82
CA PHE A 44 2.02 7.30 -2.84
C PHE A 44 2.31 5.81 -3.08
N LEU A 45 1.67 4.90 -2.33
CA LEU A 45 1.85 3.46 -2.53
C LEU A 45 1.40 3.00 -3.93
N ARG A 46 0.36 3.60 -4.52
CA ARG A 46 -0.09 3.30 -5.89
C ARG A 46 0.94 3.74 -6.93
N VAL A 47 1.55 4.91 -6.76
CA VAL A 47 2.62 5.39 -7.64
C VAL A 47 3.84 4.47 -7.55
N VAL A 48 4.25 4.08 -6.34
CA VAL A 48 5.36 3.14 -6.14
C VAL A 48 5.03 1.78 -6.74
N ALA A 49 3.80 1.29 -6.61
CA ALA A 49 3.37 0.05 -7.23
C ALA A 49 3.50 0.08 -8.76
N ILE A 50 3.08 1.16 -9.42
CA ILE A 50 3.24 1.35 -10.86
C ILE A 50 4.73 1.36 -11.25
N ALA A 51 5.56 2.07 -10.48
CA ALA A 51 7.00 2.11 -10.71
C ALA A 51 7.64 0.71 -10.58
N CYS A 52 7.25 -0.06 -9.56
CA CYS A 52 7.69 -1.45 -9.39
C CYS A 52 7.28 -2.31 -10.59
N LEU A 53 6.03 -2.21 -11.04
CA LEU A 53 5.57 -2.94 -12.21
C LEU A 53 6.41 -2.58 -13.45
N TRP A 54 6.69 -1.30 -13.64
CA TRP A 54 7.57 -0.83 -14.72
C TRP A 54 8.98 -1.42 -14.64
N PHE A 55 9.61 -1.42 -13.46
CA PHE A 55 10.91 -2.07 -13.27
C PHE A 55 10.87 -3.57 -13.58
N GLY A 56 9.82 -4.26 -13.13
CA GLY A 56 9.59 -5.67 -13.47
C GLY A 56 9.54 -5.91 -14.97
N LEU A 57 8.78 -5.10 -15.70
CA LEU A 57 8.68 -5.15 -17.15
C LEU A 57 10.01 -4.82 -17.84
N GLN A 58 10.79 -3.87 -17.32
CA GLN A 58 12.13 -3.57 -17.82
C GLN A 58 13.05 -4.80 -17.74
N TYR A 59 13.15 -5.43 -16.57
CA TYR A 59 13.94 -6.66 -16.40
C TYR A 59 13.40 -7.81 -17.28
N TRP A 60 12.08 -7.95 -17.36
CA TRP A 60 11.46 -8.97 -18.21
C TRP A 60 11.77 -8.75 -19.70
N SER A 61 11.67 -7.52 -20.18
CA SER A 61 12.02 -7.15 -21.56
C SER A 61 13.49 -7.41 -21.89
N MET A 62 14.38 -7.19 -20.91
CA MET A 62 15.80 -7.51 -21.04
C MET A 62 15.99 -9.02 -21.20
N LEU A 63 15.41 -9.82 -20.31
CA LEU A 63 15.54 -11.28 -20.31
C LEU A 63 15.02 -11.94 -21.60
N VAL A 64 13.92 -11.42 -22.16
CA VAL A 64 13.36 -11.88 -23.43
C VAL A 64 14.25 -11.48 -24.62
N GLY A 65 15.14 -10.49 -24.45
CA GLY A 65 16.01 -9.96 -25.49
C GLY A 65 15.36 -8.87 -26.34
N TYR A 66 14.24 -8.28 -25.88
CA TYR A 66 13.60 -7.15 -26.56
C TYR A 66 14.43 -5.86 -26.43
N SER A 67 15.09 -5.66 -25.29
CA SER A 67 15.95 -4.50 -25.02
C SER A 67 17.44 -4.83 -25.19
N HIS A 68 18.31 -3.82 -25.07
CA HIS A 68 19.78 -3.95 -25.17
C HIS A 68 20.27 -4.59 -26.48
N ALA A 69 19.58 -4.34 -27.59
CA ALA A 69 19.89 -4.93 -28.90
C ALA A 69 19.99 -6.47 -28.89
N GLY A 70 19.25 -7.12 -27.98
CA GLY A 70 19.26 -8.58 -27.81
C GLY A 70 20.36 -9.13 -26.90
N LEU A 71 21.35 -8.32 -26.51
CA LEU A 71 22.45 -8.75 -25.62
C LEU A 71 21.99 -8.99 -24.17
N GLY A 72 20.82 -8.48 -23.80
CA GLY A 72 20.21 -8.70 -22.48
C GLY A 72 19.53 -10.07 -22.33
N ARG A 73 19.45 -10.87 -23.41
CA ARG A 73 18.76 -12.16 -23.41
C ARG A 73 19.37 -13.10 -22.36
N PHE A 74 18.52 -13.85 -21.67
CA PHE A 74 18.90 -14.66 -20.51
C PHE A 74 20.13 -15.56 -20.75
N ASP A 75 20.23 -16.20 -21.90
CA ASP A 75 21.33 -17.08 -22.31
C ASP A 75 22.66 -16.35 -22.58
N LEU A 76 22.64 -15.04 -22.82
CA LEU A 76 23.84 -14.22 -23.04
C LEU A 76 24.37 -13.57 -21.76
N LEU A 77 23.54 -13.48 -20.72
CA LEU A 77 23.92 -12.90 -19.44
C LEU A 77 24.93 -13.79 -18.69
N SER A 78 25.79 -13.16 -17.89
CA SER A 78 26.63 -13.87 -16.92
C SER A 78 25.78 -14.51 -15.81
N LEU A 79 26.31 -15.53 -15.14
CA LEU A 79 25.57 -16.25 -14.10
C LEU A 79 24.99 -15.32 -13.00
N PRO A 80 25.73 -14.34 -12.45
CA PRO A 80 25.16 -13.41 -11.47
C PRO A 80 23.99 -12.59 -12.03
N TRP A 81 24.09 -12.12 -13.28
CA TRP A 81 23.03 -11.38 -13.94
C TRP A 81 21.80 -12.23 -14.22
N ARG A 82 21.96 -13.50 -14.60
CA ARG A 82 20.84 -14.42 -14.79
C ARG A 82 20.02 -14.59 -13.52
N VAL A 83 20.68 -14.84 -12.40
CA VAL A 83 20.01 -15.02 -11.10
C VAL A 83 19.33 -13.73 -10.66
N ALA A 84 20.06 -12.61 -10.69
CA ALA A 84 19.55 -11.33 -10.24
C ALA A 84 18.40 -10.81 -11.12
N ALA A 85 18.57 -10.80 -12.44
CA ALA A 85 17.56 -10.28 -13.35
C ALA A 85 16.29 -11.14 -13.35
N ALA A 86 16.40 -12.47 -13.35
CA ALA A 86 15.24 -13.35 -13.28
C ALA A 86 14.50 -13.19 -11.94
N GLY A 87 15.23 -13.09 -10.82
CA GLY A 87 14.64 -12.82 -9.52
C GLY A 87 13.93 -11.48 -9.48
N LEU A 88 14.60 -10.40 -9.88
CA LEU A 88 14.02 -9.04 -9.89
C LEU A 88 12.84 -8.91 -10.85
N ALA A 89 12.86 -9.58 -12.00
CA ALA A 89 11.73 -9.61 -12.95
C ALA A 89 10.43 -10.16 -12.32
N VAL A 90 10.53 -10.99 -11.27
CA VAL A 90 9.37 -11.54 -10.55
C VAL A 90 9.09 -10.77 -9.26
N VAL A 91 10.12 -10.43 -8.49
CA VAL A 91 9.98 -9.75 -7.21
C VAL A 91 9.35 -8.36 -7.38
N PHE A 92 9.71 -7.62 -8.43
CA PHE A 92 9.14 -6.28 -8.67
C PHE A 92 7.63 -6.31 -8.96
N PRO A 93 7.10 -7.17 -9.86
CA PRO A 93 5.65 -7.33 -10.04
C PRO A 93 4.93 -7.82 -8.78
N VAL A 94 5.54 -8.71 -8.00
CA VAL A 94 4.96 -9.15 -6.73
C VAL A 94 4.88 -7.99 -5.73
N ALA A 95 5.95 -7.21 -5.58
CA ALA A 95 5.96 -5.98 -4.79
C ALA A 95 4.89 -4.99 -5.26
N ALA A 96 4.77 -4.79 -6.58
CA ALA A 96 3.76 -3.93 -7.18
C ALA A 96 2.35 -4.36 -6.77
N LEU A 97 2.03 -5.66 -6.87
CA LEU A 97 0.74 -6.19 -6.46
C LEU A 97 0.47 -5.98 -4.97
N GLY A 98 1.45 -6.26 -4.11
CA GLY A 98 1.30 -6.08 -2.65
C GLY A 98 1.05 -4.63 -2.27
N LEU A 99 1.79 -3.71 -2.87
CA LEU A 99 1.62 -2.27 -2.69
C LEU A 99 0.26 -1.80 -3.25
N TRP A 100 -0.15 -2.31 -4.41
CA TRP A 100 -1.43 -1.99 -5.05
C TRP A 100 -2.64 -2.52 -4.29
N LEU A 101 -2.54 -3.67 -3.64
CA LEU A 101 -3.61 -4.21 -2.81
C LEU A 101 -3.62 -3.62 -1.40
N GLY A 102 -2.58 -2.86 -1.02
CA GLY A 102 -2.42 -2.32 0.33
C GLY A 102 -2.06 -3.39 1.38
N GLY A 103 -1.54 -4.54 0.94
CA GLY A 103 -1.11 -5.60 1.83
C GLY A 103 0.16 -5.23 2.59
N ALA A 104 0.25 -5.57 3.88
CA ALA A 104 1.42 -5.30 4.71
C ALA A 104 2.73 -5.93 4.19
N TRP A 105 2.61 -6.98 3.36
CA TRP A 105 3.75 -7.63 2.71
C TRP A 105 4.33 -6.84 1.54
N GLY A 106 3.58 -5.93 0.91
CA GLY A 106 4.03 -5.15 -0.25
C GLY A 106 5.33 -4.36 0.00
N PRO A 107 5.38 -3.51 1.05
CA PRO A 107 6.61 -2.79 1.42
C PRO A 107 7.79 -3.71 1.75
N VAL A 108 7.53 -4.89 2.33
CA VAL A 108 8.59 -5.86 2.66
C VAL A 108 9.20 -6.45 1.39
N ILE A 109 8.37 -6.89 0.45
CA ILE A 109 8.86 -7.43 -0.84
C ILE A 109 9.52 -6.33 -1.67
N TRP A 110 8.98 -5.10 -1.64
CA TRP A 110 9.63 -3.95 -2.25
C TRP A 110 11.02 -3.71 -1.66
N ALA A 111 11.18 -3.76 -0.33
CA ALA A 111 12.47 -3.58 0.33
C ALA A 111 13.50 -4.65 -0.08
N LEU A 112 13.06 -5.90 -0.31
CA LEU A 112 13.92 -6.95 -0.86
C LEU A 112 14.37 -6.61 -2.30
N ALA A 113 13.47 -6.10 -3.15
CA ALA A 113 13.80 -5.70 -4.52
C ALA A 113 14.77 -4.51 -4.55
N ALA A 114 14.45 -3.47 -3.77
CA ALA A 114 15.25 -2.26 -3.61
C ALA A 114 16.63 -2.59 -3.03
N GLY A 115 16.69 -3.39 -1.96
CA GLY A 115 17.93 -3.86 -1.37
C GLY A 115 18.78 -4.66 -2.37
N GLY A 116 18.15 -5.53 -3.17
CA GLY A 116 18.82 -6.23 -4.26
C GLY A 116 19.49 -5.28 -5.25
N GLN A 117 18.75 -4.29 -5.79
CA GLN A 117 19.33 -3.31 -6.71
C GLN A 117 20.39 -2.40 -6.06
N ILE A 118 20.20 -2.00 -4.80
CA ILE A 118 21.19 -1.20 -4.06
C ILE A 118 22.48 -1.98 -3.87
N LEU A 119 22.40 -3.26 -3.49
CA LEU A 119 23.59 -4.10 -3.34
C LEU A 119 24.27 -4.36 -4.69
N MET A 120 23.50 -4.66 -5.74
CA MET A 120 24.01 -4.87 -7.10
C MET A 120 24.80 -3.64 -7.59
N PHE A 121 24.19 -2.46 -7.53
CA PHE A 121 24.74 -1.24 -8.14
C PHE A 121 25.56 -0.37 -7.19
N GLY A 122 25.61 -0.71 -5.90
CA GLY A 122 26.41 -0.01 -4.88
C GLY A 122 27.62 -0.81 -4.41
N LEU A 123 27.43 -2.09 -4.07
CA LEU A 123 28.48 -2.94 -3.52
C LEU A 123 29.17 -3.80 -4.58
N TRP A 124 28.40 -4.41 -5.50
CA TRP A 124 28.91 -5.30 -6.55
C TRP A 124 28.99 -4.64 -7.92
N THR A 125 29.40 -3.37 -7.95
CA THR A 125 29.48 -2.55 -9.17
C THR A 125 30.41 -3.12 -10.23
N GLN A 126 31.43 -3.88 -9.84
CA GLN A 126 32.33 -4.57 -10.77
C GLN A 126 31.64 -5.69 -11.57
N ILE A 127 30.51 -6.21 -11.07
CA ILE A 127 29.73 -7.30 -11.69
C ILE A 127 28.53 -6.73 -12.44
N PHE A 128 27.79 -5.82 -11.81
CA PHE A 128 26.51 -5.30 -12.31
C PHE A 128 26.62 -3.91 -12.94
N GLY A 129 27.81 -3.32 -12.96
CA GLY A 129 28.01 -1.94 -13.41
C GLY A 129 27.49 -0.91 -12.41
N HIS A 130 27.54 0.35 -12.81
CA HIS A 130 27.05 1.48 -12.02
C HIS A 130 25.68 1.93 -12.52
N ASN A 131 24.71 2.01 -11.60
CA ASN A 131 23.41 2.64 -11.84
C ASN A 131 22.99 3.46 -10.61
N PRO A 132 23.55 4.67 -10.43
CA PRO A 132 23.26 5.50 -9.26
C PRO A 132 21.79 5.97 -9.24
N LEU A 133 21.14 6.06 -10.39
CA LEU A 133 19.73 6.46 -10.49
C LEU A 133 18.82 5.47 -9.77
N ALA A 134 19.03 4.15 -9.95
CA ALA A 134 18.26 3.13 -9.26
C ALA A 134 18.40 3.24 -7.73
N ILE A 135 19.63 3.50 -7.25
CA ILE A 135 19.92 3.67 -5.82
C ILE A 135 19.17 4.87 -5.27
N VAL A 136 19.34 6.04 -5.89
CA VAL A 136 18.71 7.29 -5.44
C VAL A 136 17.20 7.16 -5.41
N LEU A 137 16.60 6.57 -6.46
CA LEU A 137 15.14 6.39 -6.53
C LEU A 137 14.62 5.54 -5.36
N HIS A 138 15.26 4.41 -5.06
CA HIS A 138 14.85 3.57 -3.93
C HIS A 138 15.09 4.23 -2.58
N SER A 139 16.19 4.95 -2.42
CA SER A 139 16.48 5.70 -1.20
C SER A 139 15.44 6.79 -0.93
N VAL A 140 15.03 7.53 -1.97
CA VAL A 140 13.98 8.55 -1.87
C VAL A 140 12.65 7.91 -1.49
N VAL A 141 12.25 6.82 -2.16
CA VAL A 141 11.01 6.10 -1.84
C VAL A 141 11.03 5.58 -0.41
N ALA A 142 12.15 5.00 0.05
CA ALA A 142 12.30 4.55 1.44
C ALA A 142 12.12 5.70 2.43
N LEU A 143 12.76 6.83 2.19
CA LEU A 143 12.71 8.00 3.07
C LEU A 143 11.28 8.55 3.17
N VAL A 144 10.61 8.72 2.03
CA VAL A 144 9.22 9.20 1.98
C VAL A 144 8.28 8.22 2.67
N TYR A 145 8.46 6.91 2.44
CA TYR A 145 7.69 5.87 3.14
C TYR A 145 7.84 5.96 4.65
N LEU A 146 9.07 6.09 5.15
CA LEU A 146 9.33 6.23 6.58
C LEU A 146 8.71 7.51 7.15
N ALA A 147 8.81 8.63 6.44
CA ALA A 147 8.18 9.89 6.84
C ALA A 147 6.65 9.74 6.99
N PHE A 148 5.98 9.11 6.02
CA PHE A 148 4.54 8.81 6.14
C PHE A 148 4.22 7.88 7.30
N ARG A 149 5.02 6.83 7.51
CA ARG A 149 4.82 5.89 8.64
C ARG A 149 4.95 6.59 9.99
N LEU A 150 5.90 7.51 10.12
CA LEU A 150 6.08 8.32 11.32
C LEU A 150 4.90 9.29 11.51
N ALA A 151 4.48 10.00 10.45
CA ALA A 151 3.36 10.93 10.52
C ALA A 151 2.05 10.24 10.94
N LEU A 152 1.73 9.09 10.34
CA LEU A 152 0.53 8.31 10.70
C LEU A 152 0.61 7.74 12.12
N TRP A 153 1.81 7.33 12.57
CA TRP A 153 2.01 6.89 13.94
C TRP A 153 1.76 8.03 14.94
N LEU A 154 2.27 9.24 14.68
CA LEU A 154 2.02 10.41 15.52
C LEU A 154 0.54 10.80 15.58
N GLU A 155 -0.16 10.77 14.45
CA GLU A 155 -1.60 11.05 14.38
C GLU A 155 -2.41 10.03 15.22
N SER A 156 -2.03 8.76 15.17
CA SER A 156 -2.68 7.72 15.99
C SER A 156 -2.46 7.90 17.49
N ARG A 157 -1.34 8.52 17.91
CA ARG A 157 -1.05 8.81 19.32
C ARG A 157 -1.92 9.94 19.86
N HIS A 158 -2.03 11.05 19.14
CA HIS A 158 -2.86 12.19 19.56
C HIS A 158 -4.35 11.81 19.69
N LYS A 159 -4.84 10.92 18.83
CA LYS A 159 -6.24 10.47 18.89
C LYS A 159 -6.53 9.58 20.12
N GLN A 160 -5.53 8.95 20.72
CA GLN A 160 -5.70 8.17 21.94
C GLN A 160 -5.75 9.06 23.18
N GLU A 161 -4.93 10.11 23.24
CA GLU A 161 -4.95 11.07 24.37
C GLU A 161 -6.28 11.83 24.45
N SER A 162 -6.86 12.24 23.31
CA SER A 162 -8.17 12.93 23.32
C SER A 162 -9.31 12.05 23.83
N VAL A 163 -9.28 10.75 23.54
CA VAL A 163 -10.34 9.82 23.99
C VAL A 163 -10.26 9.55 25.50
N THR A 164 -9.07 9.54 26.09
CA THR A 164 -8.92 9.34 27.53
C THR A 164 -9.40 10.53 28.35
N VAL A 165 -9.20 11.77 27.87
CA VAL A 165 -9.63 12.96 28.62
C VAL A 165 -11.15 13.16 28.62
N ASP A 166 -11.85 12.70 27.58
CA ASP A 166 -13.33 12.81 27.48
C ASP A 166 -14.08 11.79 28.36
N LEU A 167 -13.39 10.81 28.94
CA LEU A 167 -13.96 9.75 29.79
C LEU A 167 -13.76 10.00 31.30
N LEU A 168 -13.13 11.11 31.67
CA LEU A 168 -12.88 11.56 33.04
C LEU A 168 -13.76 12.76 33.39
#